data_AF-A0A1C2IXF9-F1
#
_entry.id   AF-A0A1C2IXF9-F1
#
_cell.length_a   1.000
_cell.length_b   1.000
_cell.length_c   1.000
_cell.angle_alpha   90.00
_cell.angle_beta   90.00
_cell.angle_gamma   90.00
#
_symmetry.space_group_name_H-M   'P 1'
#
loop_
_entity.id
_entity.type
_entity.pdbx_description
1 polymer ?
#
loop_
_entity_poly.entity_id
_entity_poly.type
_entity_poly.pdbx_seq_one_letter_code
_entity_poly.pdbx_strand_id
1 'polypeptide(L)'
;MHIYHKGTITAEVGLGVWGIAIGLASLRGHGYPITEYWIAAGFAVGFLCIVWGIAWEMRTDKEQVSESALTTLHWYARFCPHAKDLLQRTSHPTWSEAFAVESLCRKRYRHVV
;
A
#
# COMPACT_ATOMS: atom_id res chain seq x y z
N MET A 1 9.49 4.90 9.81
CA MET A 1 8.73 5.60 8.75
C MET A 1 8.59 4.65 7.59
N HIS A 2 7.43 4.63 6.95
CA HIS A 2 7.13 3.77 5.80
C HIS A 2 6.56 4.70 4.74
N ILE A 3 6.97 4.56 3.50
CA ILE A 3 6.41 5.33 2.41
C ILE A 3 5.03 4.71 2.13
N TYR A 4 3.93 5.38 2.46
CA TYR A 4 2.57 4.85 2.25
C TYR A 4 1.89 5.56 1.08
N HIS A 5 1.41 4.78 0.11
CA HIS A 5 0.57 5.32 -0.96
C HIS A 5 -0.89 5.34 -0.53
N LYS A 6 -1.63 6.37 -0.96
CA LYS A 6 -3.09 6.42 -0.78
C LYS A 6 -3.77 5.19 -1.41
N GLY A 7 -3.18 4.64 -2.47
CA GLY A 7 -3.64 3.42 -3.14
C GLY A 7 -3.53 2.17 -2.25
N THR A 8 -2.37 1.95 -1.60
CA THR A 8 -2.16 0.82 -0.67
C THR A 8 -3.17 0.83 0.46
N ILE A 9 -3.38 2.00 1.08
CA ILE A 9 -4.34 2.16 2.18
C ILE A 9 -5.76 1.83 1.71
N THR A 10 -6.13 2.28 0.51
CA THR A 10 -7.46 2.01 -0.06
C THR A 10 -7.66 0.53 -0.35
N ALA A 11 -6.62 -0.16 -0.82
CA ALA A 11 -6.65 -1.60 -1.05
C ALA A 11 -6.75 -2.41 0.26
N GLU A 12 -6.00 -2.02 1.30
CA GLU A 12 -6.09 -2.63 2.63
C GLU A 12 -7.47 -2.42 3.28
N VAL A 13 -8.06 -1.23 3.14
CA VAL A 13 -9.44 -0.97 3.58
C VAL A 13 -10.41 -1.86 2.81
N GLY A 14 -10.23 -2.01 1.50
CA GLY A 14 -11.04 -2.90 0.67
C GLY A 14 -10.98 -4.37 1.12
N LEU A 15 -9.78 -4.86 1.48
CA LEU A 15 -9.59 -6.19 2.07
C LEU A 15 -10.31 -6.33 3.41
N GLY A 16 -10.28 -5.29 4.26
CA GLY A 16 -11.02 -5.26 5.52
C GLY A 16 -12.53 -5.36 5.31
N VAL A 17 -13.08 -4.61 4.35
CA VAL A 17 -14.51 -4.67 3.99
C VAL A 17 -14.89 -6.07 3.46
N TRP A 18 -14.03 -6.69 2.65
CA TRP A 18 -14.20 -8.07 2.22
C TRP A 18 -14.22 -9.06 3.39
N GLY A 19 -13.30 -8.92 4.35
CA GLY A 19 -13.28 -9.73 5.56
C GLY A 19 -14.56 -9.62 6.38
N ILE A 20 -15.11 -8.41 6.51
CA ILE A 20 -16.40 -8.18 7.18
C ILE A 20 -17.54 -8.86 6.42
N ALA A 21 -17.56 -8.78 5.09
CA ALA A 21 -18.58 -9.43 4.26
C ALA A 21 -18.56 -10.96 4.42
N ILE A 22 -17.36 -11.58 4.50
CA ILE A 22 -17.19 -13.00 4.80
C ILE A 22 -17.74 -13.32 6.21
N GLY A 23 -17.42 -12.50 7.20
CA GLY A 23 -17.94 -12.66 8.57
C GLY A 23 -19.48 -12.62 8.62
N LEU A 24 -20.09 -11.67 7.90
CA LEU A 24 -21.55 -11.56 7.80
C LEU A 24 -22.17 -12.76 7.07
N ALA A 25 -21.51 -13.28 6.03
CA ALA A 25 -21.95 -14.49 5.33
C ALA A 25 -21.93 -15.72 6.25
N SER A 26 -20.86 -15.90 7.03
CA SER A 26 -20.75 -16.96 8.02
C SER A 26 -21.82 -16.86 9.11
N LEU A 27 -22.09 -15.65 9.63
CA LEU A 27 -23.14 -15.42 10.61
C LEU A 27 -24.53 -15.75 10.04
N ARG A 28 -24.82 -15.40 8.78
CA ARG A 28 -26.05 -15.83 8.10
C ARG A 28 -26.16 -17.35 8.04
N GLY A 29 -25.06 -18.05 7.74
CA GLY A 29 -24.98 -19.51 7.75
C GLY A 29 -25.28 -20.14 9.11
N HIS A 30 -25.06 -19.40 10.21
CA HIS A 30 -25.42 -19.80 11.57
C HIS A 30 -26.85 -19.40 12.00
N GLY A 31 -27.68 -18.90 11.09
CA GLY A 31 -29.10 -18.62 11.34
C GLY A 31 -29.41 -17.18 11.76
N TYR A 32 -28.43 -16.27 11.72
CA TYR A 32 -28.69 -14.85 11.95
C TYR A 32 -29.44 -14.22 10.76
N PRO A 33 -30.46 -13.36 10.99
CA PRO A 33 -31.28 -12.76 9.95
C PRO A 33 -30.54 -11.60 9.25
N ILE A 34 -29.46 -11.90 8.54
CA ILE A 34 -28.66 -10.93 7.77
C ILE A 34 -29.08 -11.00 6.32
N THR A 35 -29.53 -9.90 5.72
CA THR A 35 -29.96 -9.87 4.32
C THR A 35 -28.81 -10.10 3.35
N GLU A 36 -29.04 -10.91 2.31
CA GLU A 36 -28.04 -11.25 1.27
C GLU A 36 -27.51 -10.01 0.54
N TYR A 37 -28.35 -8.98 0.36
CA TYR A 37 -27.95 -7.72 -0.25
C TYR A 37 -26.78 -7.04 0.48
N TRP A 38 -26.72 -7.11 1.81
CA TRP A 38 -25.62 -6.51 2.58
C TRP A 38 -24.29 -7.24 2.39
N ILE A 39 -24.36 -8.57 2.29
CA ILE A 39 -23.20 -9.43 2.04
C ILE A 39 -22.68 -9.17 0.63
N ALA A 40 -23.57 -9.21 -0.38
CA ALA A 40 -23.21 -8.95 -1.76
C ALA A 40 -22.66 -7.53 -1.98
N ALA A 41 -23.28 -6.51 -1.35
CA ALA A 41 -22.77 -5.14 -1.39
C ALA A 41 -21.39 -5.03 -0.73
N GLY A 42 -21.16 -5.71 0.40
CA GLY A 42 -19.84 -5.75 1.04
C GLY A 42 -18.76 -6.34 0.12
N PHE A 43 -19.04 -7.45 -0.57
CA PHE A 43 -18.13 -8.01 -1.56
C PHE A 43 -17.91 -7.08 -2.76
N ALA A 44 -18.97 -6.49 -3.32
CA ALA A 44 -18.82 -5.58 -4.46
C ALA A 44 -18.00 -4.33 -4.10
N VAL A 45 -18.30 -3.69 -2.97
CA VAL A 45 -17.62 -2.48 -2.51
C VAL A 45 -16.16 -2.78 -2.16
N GLY A 46 -15.88 -3.85 -1.40
CA GLY A 46 -14.49 -4.18 -1.07
C GLY A 46 -13.67 -4.55 -2.31
N PHE A 47 -14.25 -5.23 -3.30
CA PHE A 47 -13.56 -5.54 -4.55
C PHE A 47 -13.24 -4.26 -5.34
N LEU A 48 -14.20 -3.33 -5.45
CA LEU A 48 -13.99 -2.04 -6.10
C LEU A 48 -12.90 -1.22 -5.40
N CYS A 49 -12.86 -1.21 -4.05
CA CYS A 49 -11.80 -0.54 -3.30
C CYS A 49 -10.43 -1.15 -3.56
N ILE A 50 -10.33 -2.48 -3.63
CA ILE A 50 -9.07 -3.19 -3.94
C ILE A 50 -8.60 -2.82 -5.35
N VAL A 51 -9.47 -2.99 -6.36
CA VAL A 51 -9.12 -2.69 -7.76
C VAL A 51 -8.77 -1.22 -7.94
N TRP A 52 -9.53 -0.31 -7.32
CA TRP A 52 -9.24 1.12 -7.35
C TRP A 52 -7.91 1.46 -6.68
N GLY A 53 -7.63 0.87 -5.52
CA GLY A 53 -6.36 1.06 -4.81
C GLY A 53 -5.17 0.64 -5.65
N ILE A 54 -5.23 -0.55 -6.28
CA ILE A 54 -4.18 -1.07 -7.16
C ILE A 54 -4.03 -0.21 -8.43
N ALA A 55 -5.16 0.14 -9.07
CA ALA A 55 -5.13 0.97 -10.26
C ALA A 55 -4.56 2.38 -9.99
N TRP A 56 -4.86 2.92 -8.81
CA TRP A 56 -4.28 4.18 -8.36
C TRP A 56 -2.77 4.07 -8.19
N GLU A 57 -2.27 3.00 -7.56
CA GLU A 57 -0.82 2.77 -7.43
C GLU A 57 -0.12 2.70 -8.78
N MET A 58 -0.63 1.86 -9.70
CA MET A 58 -0.05 1.72 -11.05
C MET A 58 -0.02 3.05 -11.82
N ARG A 59 -0.97 3.94 -11.56
CA ARG A 59 -1.00 5.28 -12.15
C ARG A 59 0.07 6.19 -11.55
N THR A 60 0.20 6.17 -10.23
CA THR A 60 1.11 7.07 -9.49
C THR A 60 2.56 6.60 -9.43
N ASP A 61 2.84 5.35 -9.79
CA ASP A 61 4.20 4.78 -9.78
C ASP A 61 5.21 5.56 -10.64
N LYS A 62 4.72 6.24 -11.69
CA LYS A 62 5.52 7.07 -12.59
C LYS A 62 5.55 8.54 -12.19
N GLU A 63 4.77 8.94 -11.18
CA GLU A 63 4.76 10.31 -10.69
C GLU A 63 6.00 10.58 -9.83
N GLN A 64 6.39 11.85 -9.77
CA GLN A 64 7.49 12.29 -8.92
C GLN A 64 7.10 12.17 -7.45
N VAL A 65 8.08 11.75 -6.65
CA VAL A 65 7.92 11.56 -5.21
C VAL A 65 7.58 12.90 -4.53
N SER A 66 6.65 12.87 -3.57
CA SER A 66 6.37 14.06 -2.75
C SER A 66 7.54 14.46 -1.86
N GLU A 67 7.64 15.73 -1.46
CA GLU A 67 8.72 16.21 -0.58
C GLU A 67 8.80 15.45 0.75
N SER A 68 7.65 15.04 1.32
CA SER A 68 7.63 14.24 2.55
C SER A 68 8.28 12.86 2.37
N ALA A 69 8.05 12.21 1.22
CA ALA A 69 8.71 10.95 0.91
C ALA A 69 10.19 11.15 0.57
N LEU A 70 10.57 12.30 -0.01
CA LEU A 70 11.97 12.67 -0.24
C LEU A 70 12.75 12.83 1.08
N THR A 71 12.17 13.45 2.10
CA THR A 71 12.80 13.56 3.43
C THR A 71 13.02 12.19 4.07
N THR A 72 12.09 11.25 3.85
CA THR A 72 12.21 9.86 4.31
C THR A 72 13.35 9.14 3.59
N LEU A 73 13.50 9.32 2.27
CA LEU A 73 14.64 8.80 1.50
C LEU A 73 15.98 9.40 1.98
N HIS A 74 16.03 10.70 2.27
CA HIS A 74 17.23 11.34 2.83
C HIS A 74 17.63 10.73 4.18
N TRP A 75 16.65 10.37 5.01
CA TRP A 75 16.92 9.65 6.26
C TRP A 75 17.50 8.25 5.98
N TYR A 76 16.90 7.50 5.05
CA TYR A 76 17.43 6.19 4.63
C TYR A 76 18.85 6.27 4.05
N ALA A 77 19.18 7.33 3.32
CA ALA A 77 20.50 7.53 2.72
C ALA A 77 21.65 7.62 3.74
N ARG A 78 21.35 7.91 5.01
CA ARG A 78 22.35 7.87 6.09
C ARG A 78 22.82 6.45 6.41
N PHE A 79 21.97 5.46 6.20
CA PHE A 79 22.19 4.07 6.64
C PHE A 79 22.20 3.07 5.47
N CYS A 80 21.83 3.50 4.27
CA CYS A 80 21.66 2.65 3.10
C CYS A 80 22.26 3.31 1.84
N PRO A 81 23.26 2.69 1.19
CA PRO A 81 23.91 3.27 0.01
C PRO A 81 22.96 3.39 -1.18
N HIS A 82 22.02 2.46 -1.36
CA HIS A 82 21.04 2.52 -2.46
C HIS A 82 20.15 3.77 -2.42
N ALA A 83 19.81 4.25 -1.22
CA ALA A 83 19.06 5.50 -1.07
C ALA A 83 19.91 6.73 -1.39
N LYS A 84 21.21 6.68 -1.05
CA LYS A 84 22.15 7.74 -1.41
C LYS A 84 22.35 7.82 -2.93
N ASP A 85 22.53 6.68 -3.59
CA ASP A 85 22.71 6.61 -5.05
C ASP A 85 21.48 7.14 -5.80
N LEU A 86 20.28 6.83 -5.30
CA LEU A 86 19.02 7.33 -5.89
C LEU A 86 18.92 8.86 -5.78
N LEU A 87 19.29 9.44 -4.64
CA LEU A 87 19.24 10.88 -4.39
C LEU A 87 20.35 11.68 -5.12
N GLN A 88 21.43 11.02 -5.54
CA GLN A 88 22.52 11.64 -6.30
C GLN A 88 22.24 11.73 -7.80
N ARG A 89 21.16 11.14 -8.30
CA ARG A 89 20.76 11.25 -9.71
C ARG A 89 20.21 12.64 -10.00
N THR A 90 20.40 13.10 -11.24
CA THR A 90 19.88 14.38 -11.73
C THR A 90 18.37 14.39 -11.94
N SER A 91 17.77 13.21 -12.18
CA SER A 91 16.33 13.05 -12.32
C SER A 91 15.64 12.94 -10.95
N HIS A 92 14.54 13.65 -10.77
CA HIS A 92 13.72 13.50 -9.57
C HIS A 92 13.22 12.04 -9.45
N PRO A 93 13.40 11.37 -8.30
CA PRO A 93 13.00 9.99 -8.15
C PRO A 93 11.48 9.83 -8.27
N THR A 94 11.07 8.69 -8.81
CA THR A 94 9.68 8.26 -8.90
C THR A 94 9.26 7.43 -7.68
N TRP A 95 7.96 7.32 -7.42
CA TRP A 95 7.45 6.51 -6.30
C TRP A 95 7.90 5.06 -6.38
N SER A 96 7.88 4.47 -7.58
CA SER A 96 8.35 3.09 -7.78
C SER A 96 9.82 2.87 -7.38
N GLU A 97 10.70 3.81 -7.73
CA GLU A 97 12.11 3.77 -7.34
C GLU A 97 12.30 3.95 -5.83
N ALA A 98 11.53 4.87 -5.22
CA ALA A 98 11.55 5.09 -3.78
C ALA A 98 11.17 3.81 -3.00
N PHE A 99 10.14 3.09 -3.46
CA PHE A 99 9.71 1.82 -2.88
C PHE A 99 10.74 0.71 -3.04
N ALA A 100 11.31 0.58 -4.25
CA ALA A 100 12.35 -0.40 -4.51
C ALA A 100 13.52 -0.22 -3.53
N VAL A 101 13.98 1.02 -3.37
CA VAL A 101 15.06 1.37 -2.44
C VAL A 101 14.65 1.12 -0.99
N GLU A 102 13.47 1.55 -0.55
CA GLU A 102 13.01 1.29 0.82
C GLU A 102 13.02 -0.20 1.14
N SER A 103 12.52 -1.04 0.22
CA SER A 103 12.46 -2.49 0.40
C SER A 103 13.86 -3.10 0.54
N LEU A 104 14.84 -2.62 -0.23
CA LEU A 104 16.24 -3.04 -0.18
C LEU A 104 16.89 -2.61 1.14
N CYS A 105 16.68 -1.36 1.55
CA CYS A 105 17.23 -0.83 2.79
C CYS A 105 16.65 -1.55 4.02
N ARG A 106 15.35 -1.90 4.00
CA ARG A 106 14.71 -2.65 5.09
C ARG A 106 15.16 -4.12 5.14
N LYS A 107 15.43 -4.76 4.00
CA LYS A 107 16.06 -6.10 3.95
C LYS A 107 17.46 -6.05 4.55
N ARG A 108 18.28 -5.06 4.18
CA ARG A 108 19.64 -4.90 4.71
C ARG A 108 19.65 -4.67 6.23
N TYR A 109 18.76 -3.81 6.75
CA TYR A 109 18.68 -3.56 8.19
C TYR A 109 18.39 -4.83 9.00
N ARG A 110 17.54 -5.72 8.48
CA ARG A 110 17.23 -7.02 9.10
C ARG A 110 18.39 -8.02 9.12
N HIS A 111 19.44 -7.81 8.34
CA HIS A 111 20.63 -8.67 8.33
C HIS A 111 21.79 -8.10 9.15
N VAL A 112 21.66 -6.86 9.65
CA VAL A 112 22.68 -6.16 10.44
C VAL A 112 22.35 -6.15 11.93
N VAL A 113 21.07 -6.34 12.27
CA VAL A 113 20.57 -6.59 13.64
C VAL A 113 20.43 -8.09 13.85
#